data_AF-A0A1V6ZAM4-F1
#
_entry.id   AF-A0A1V6ZAM4-F1
#
_cell.length_a   1.000
_cell.length_b   1.000
_cell.length_c   1.000
_cell.angle_alpha   90.00
_cell.angle_beta   90.00
_cell.angle_gamma   90.00
#
_symmetry.space_group_name_H-M   'P 1'
#
loop_
_entity.id
_entity.type
_entity.pdbx_description
1 polymer ?
#
loop_
_entity_poly.entity_id
_entity_poly.type
_entity_poly.pdbx_seq_one_letter_code
_entity_poly.pdbx_strand_id
1 'polypeptide(L)'
;MVVTTSPARHLLVPIRSLDVLKSVSFADKDGISKELASTESYNSGVYVFAENESASKTPRFEGRFFSPRISMDDPATGSAAGPLAAYLWANNVLTSVENGVSRIEVVQSVQSGRRCLINLGIEPNKEDSVSVTMELACWLQMGILRFLVLRLPSKEPSQRQDI
;
A
#
# COMPACT_ATOMS: atom_id res chain seq x y z
N MET A 1 -5.82 -12.04 5.76
CA MET A 1 -6.92 -11.05 5.67
C MET A 1 -6.60 -10.10 4.53
N VAL A 2 -7.42 -10.08 3.47
CA VAL A 2 -7.25 -9.16 2.32
C VAL A 2 -8.03 -7.88 2.64
N VAL A 3 -7.33 -6.76 2.80
CA VAL A 3 -7.93 -5.44 3.03
C VAL A 3 -7.95 -4.70 1.71
N THR A 4 -9.14 -4.29 1.24
CA THR A 4 -9.34 -3.64 -0.06
C THR A 4 -10.01 -2.27 0.10
N THR A 5 -9.44 -1.24 -0.53
CA THR A 5 -10.03 0.12 -0.56
C THR A 5 -9.97 0.77 -1.95
N SER A 6 -9.73 -0.02 -3.02
CA SER A 6 -9.69 0.42 -4.43
C SER A 6 -10.33 -0.65 -5.35
N PRO A 7 -10.89 -0.31 -6.52
CA PRO A 7 -11.34 -1.31 -7.50
C PRO A 7 -10.24 -2.28 -7.94
N ALA A 8 -8.97 -1.90 -7.80
CA ALA A 8 -7.83 -2.80 -7.92
C ALA A 8 -7.54 -3.47 -6.57
N ARG A 9 -7.76 -4.78 -6.49
CA ARG A 9 -7.45 -5.59 -5.30
C ARG A 9 -6.00 -6.05 -5.37
N HIS A 10 -5.26 -5.84 -4.30
CA HIS A 10 -3.85 -6.21 -4.22
C HIS A 10 -3.61 -7.11 -3.02
N LEU A 11 -2.77 -8.12 -3.19
CA LEU A 11 -2.34 -8.97 -2.09
C LEU A 11 -1.23 -8.24 -1.30
N LEU A 12 -1.54 -7.77 -0.09
CA LEU A 12 -0.57 -7.15 0.80
C LEU A 12 0.24 -8.24 1.53
N VAL A 13 1.57 -8.20 1.39
CA VAL A 13 2.48 -9.19 1.98
C VAL A 13 3.52 -8.47 2.84
N PRO A 14 3.39 -8.51 4.18
CA PRO A 14 4.43 -7.99 5.07
C PRO A 14 5.66 -8.87 5.03
N ILE A 15 6.84 -8.24 4.98
CA ILE A 15 8.14 -8.91 5.00
C ILE A 15 8.94 -8.37 6.18
N ARG A 16 9.73 -9.24 6.82
CA ARG A 16 10.45 -8.96 8.06
C ARG A 16 11.47 -7.81 8.01
N SER A 17 12.01 -7.47 6.83
CA SER A 17 13.16 -6.54 6.73
C SER A 17 13.37 -6.05 5.30
N LEU A 18 13.98 -4.88 5.16
CA LEU A 18 14.37 -4.31 3.87
C LEU A 18 15.34 -5.19 3.06
N ASP A 19 16.23 -5.94 3.71
CA ASP A 19 17.17 -6.81 2.99
C ASP A 19 16.46 -7.96 2.29
N VAL A 20 15.47 -8.56 2.96
CA VAL A 20 14.60 -9.55 2.33
C VAL A 20 13.81 -8.91 1.20
N LEU A 21 13.22 -7.71 1.41
CA LEU A 21 12.48 -6.98 0.37
C LEU A 21 13.34 -6.74 -0.89
N LYS A 22 14.62 -6.40 -0.71
CA LYS A 22 15.58 -6.20 -1.82
C LYS A 22 15.92 -7.50 -2.54
N SER A 23 15.96 -8.62 -1.83
CA SER A 23 16.23 -9.95 -2.39
C SER A 23 15.02 -10.60 -3.06
N VAL A 24 13.80 -10.07 -2.85
CA VAL A 24 12.59 -10.61 -3.48
C VAL A 24 12.75 -10.53 -5.00
N SER A 25 12.71 -11.71 -5.62
CA SER A 25 12.67 -11.87 -7.07
C SER A 25 11.32 -12.44 -7.46
N PHE A 26 10.67 -11.78 -8.42
CA PHE A 26 9.39 -12.23 -8.99
C PHE A 26 9.61 -13.00 -10.31
N ALA A 27 10.68 -13.80 -10.38
CA ALA A 27 11.02 -14.58 -11.56
C ALA A 27 9.97 -15.66 -11.89
N ASP A 28 9.34 -16.24 -10.86
CA ASP A 28 8.28 -17.24 -11.02
C ASP A 28 6.91 -16.58 -11.22
N LYS A 29 6.69 -16.04 -12.43
CA LYS A 29 5.42 -15.39 -12.79
C LYS A 29 4.24 -16.35 -12.78
N ASP A 30 4.48 -17.62 -13.07
CA ASP A 30 3.44 -18.65 -13.16
C ASP A 30 2.95 -19.05 -11.77
N GLY A 31 3.87 -19.25 -10.82
CA GLY A 31 3.55 -19.48 -9.41
C GLY A 31 2.75 -18.32 -8.81
N ILE A 32 3.17 -17.08 -9.07
CA ILE A 32 2.46 -15.88 -8.59
C ILE A 32 1.07 -15.78 -9.22
N SER A 33 0.95 -16.03 -10.53
CA SER A 33 -0.35 -15.98 -11.21
C SER A 33 -1.31 -17.03 -10.67
N LYS A 34 -0.81 -18.23 -10.36
CA LYS A 34 -1.59 -19.31 -9.75
C LYS A 34 -2.07 -18.92 -8.34
N GLU A 35 -1.21 -18.30 -7.54
CA GLU A 35 -1.59 -17.83 -6.20
C GLU A 35 -2.58 -16.66 -6.26
N LEU A 36 -2.41 -15.73 -7.20
CA LEU A 36 -3.39 -14.66 -7.41
C LEU A 36 -4.75 -15.22 -7.86
N ALA A 37 -4.75 -16.26 -8.70
CA ALA A 37 -5.97 -16.94 -9.11
C ALA A 37 -6.65 -17.72 -7.96
N SER A 38 -5.89 -18.27 -7.01
CA SER A 38 -6.45 -19.02 -5.87
C SER A 38 -7.20 -18.13 -4.87
N THR A 39 -6.90 -16.82 -4.85
CA THR A 39 -7.53 -15.87 -3.91
C THR A 39 -8.97 -15.49 -4.25
N GLU A 40 -9.56 -16.01 -5.34
CA GLU A 40 -10.92 -15.71 -5.87
C GLU A 40 -11.22 -14.21 -6.07
N SER A 41 -10.22 -13.33 -5.87
CA SER A 41 -10.45 -11.91 -5.63
C SER A 41 -10.09 -11.01 -6.79
N TYR A 42 -9.85 -11.53 -8.01
CA TYR A 42 -9.43 -10.75 -9.18
C TYR A 42 -8.27 -9.79 -8.86
N ASN A 43 -7.29 -10.26 -8.07
CA ASN A 43 -6.18 -9.42 -7.65
C ASN A 43 -5.33 -8.97 -8.84
N SER A 44 -5.05 -7.68 -8.92
CA SER A 44 -4.22 -7.09 -9.99
C SER A 44 -2.72 -7.30 -9.78
N GLY A 45 -2.31 -7.68 -8.56
CA GLY A 45 -0.90 -7.92 -8.25
C GLY A 45 -0.63 -8.18 -6.76
N VAL A 46 0.66 -8.37 -6.47
CA VAL A 46 1.20 -8.56 -5.13
C VAL A 46 1.94 -7.28 -4.73
N TYR A 47 1.65 -6.81 -3.53
CA TYR A 47 2.32 -5.68 -2.91
C TYR A 47 3.08 -6.15 -1.69
N VAL A 48 4.40 -6.29 -1.83
CA VAL A 48 5.29 -6.63 -0.74
C VAL A 48 5.78 -5.37 -0.06
N PHE A 49 5.82 -5.37 1.28
CA PHE A 49 6.31 -4.21 2.03
C PHE A 49 7.07 -4.64 3.27
N ALA A 50 7.99 -3.78 3.72
CA ALA A 50 8.70 -3.95 4.97
C ALA A 50 8.79 -2.62 5.70
N GLU A 51 8.82 -2.68 7.03
CA GLU A 51 9.12 -1.51 7.85
C GLU A 51 10.58 -1.09 7.63
N ASN A 52 10.78 0.21 7.49
CA ASN A 52 12.07 0.85 7.45
C ASN A 52 12.30 1.47 8.82
N GLU A 53 13.08 0.80 9.65
CA GLU A 53 13.52 1.28 10.96
C GLU A 53 14.45 2.48 10.79
N SER A 54 13.88 3.62 10.40
CA SER A 54 14.55 4.90 10.34
C SER A 54 14.33 5.61 11.67
N ALA A 55 15.32 6.36 12.16
CA ALA A 55 15.24 7.16 13.39
C ALA A 55 14.23 8.33 13.32
N SER A 56 13.35 8.34 12.32
CA SER A 56 12.26 9.28 12.12
C SER A 56 11.15 9.04 13.14
N LYS A 57 10.50 10.12 13.60
CA LYS A 57 9.29 10.03 14.44
C LYS A 57 8.08 9.49 13.65
N THR A 58 8.10 9.62 12.33
CA THR A 58 7.05 9.10 11.44
C THR A 58 7.44 7.69 10.97
N PRO A 59 6.61 6.66 11.21
CA PRO A 59 6.83 5.32 10.70
C PRO A 59 7.00 5.33 9.19
N ARG A 60 8.05 4.66 8.71
CA ARG A 60 8.38 4.58 7.30
C ARG A 60 8.35 3.13 6.83
N PHE A 61 7.77 2.89 5.67
CA PHE A 61 7.71 1.59 5.02
C PHE A 61 8.34 1.69 3.63
N GLU A 62 8.89 0.59 3.15
CA GLU A 62 9.30 0.45 1.76
C GLU A 62 8.45 -0.63 1.10
N GLY A 63 7.91 -0.33 -0.08
CA GLY A 63 7.00 -1.20 -0.80
C GLY A 63 7.43 -1.45 -2.24
N ARG A 64 7.16 -2.66 -2.73
CA ARG A 64 7.30 -3.02 -4.14
C ARG A 64 5.99 -3.63 -4.63
N PHE A 65 5.54 -3.16 -5.78
CA PHE A 65 4.36 -3.70 -6.44
C PHE A 65 4.78 -4.55 -7.63
N PHE A 66 4.24 -5.76 -7.70
CA PHE A 66 4.43 -6.67 -8.81
C PHE A 66 3.08 -7.05 -9.41
N SER A 67 2.98 -6.99 -10.73
CA SER A 67 1.85 -7.53 -11.48
C SER A 67 2.36 -8.46 -12.58
N PRO A 68 1.81 -9.68 -12.73
CA PRO A 68 2.25 -10.60 -13.77
C PRO A 68 2.04 -10.05 -15.19
N ARG A 69 1.14 -9.06 -15.34
CA ARG A 69 0.81 -8.41 -16.61
C ARG A 69 1.74 -7.24 -16.96
N ILE A 70 2.59 -6.78 -16.04
CA ILE A 70 3.50 -5.65 -16.22
C ILE A 70 4.93 -6.13 -16.05
N SER A 71 5.81 -5.81 -17.02
CA SER A 71 7.21 -6.27 -17.01
C SER A 71 8.13 -5.46 -16.09
N MET A 72 7.66 -4.33 -15.58
CA MET A 72 8.44 -3.37 -14.79
C MET A 72 7.67 -2.97 -13.52
N ASP A 73 8.38 -2.84 -12.41
CA ASP A 73 7.82 -2.37 -11.13
C ASP A 73 7.17 -0.98 -11.32
N ASP A 74 5.98 -0.80 -10.76
CA ASP A 74 5.25 0.48 -10.83
C ASP A 74 5.96 1.53 -9.94
N PRO A 75 6.34 2.70 -10.50
CA PRO A 75 6.99 3.77 -9.74
C PRO A 75 6.24 4.14 -8.45
N ALA A 76 4.91 4.24 -8.50
CA ALA A 76 4.10 4.55 -7.33
C ALA A 76 2.67 4.00 -7.48
N THR A 77 2.31 3.04 -6.64
CA THR A 77 1.01 2.38 -6.67
C THR A 77 0.14 2.95 -5.55
N GLY A 78 -0.47 4.12 -5.82
CA GLY A 78 -1.39 4.74 -4.87
C GLY A 78 -2.54 3.83 -4.46
N SER A 79 -3.02 2.98 -5.39
CA SER A 79 -4.06 1.99 -5.13
C SER A 79 -3.65 0.87 -4.16
N ALA A 80 -2.35 0.70 -3.87
CA ALA A 80 -1.85 -0.27 -2.90
C ALA A 80 -1.38 0.38 -1.59
N ALA A 81 -0.80 1.58 -1.67
CA ALA A 81 -0.36 2.33 -0.48
C ALA A 81 -1.54 2.80 0.42
N GLY A 82 -2.69 3.12 -0.17
CA GLY A 82 -3.92 3.41 0.59
C GLY A 82 -4.41 2.21 1.43
N PRO A 83 -4.65 1.03 0.82
CA PRO A 83 -4.97 -0.19 1.56
C PRO A 83 -3.92 -0.59 2.59
N LEU A 84 -2.62 -0.34 2.32
CA LEU A 84 -1.57 -0.58 3.31
C LEU A 84 -1.77 0.26 4.57
N ALA A 85 -2.09 1.56 4.44
CA ALA A 85 -2.37 2.42 5.59
C ALA A 85 -3.53 1.90 6.45
N ALA A 86 -4.62 1.49 5.79
CA ALA A 86 -5.78 0.90 6.45
C ALA A 86 -5.45 -0.44 7.11
N TYR A 87 -4.63 -1.28 6.46
CA TYR A 87 -4.17 -2.55 7.01
C TYR A 87 -3.32 -2.35 8.27
N LEU A 88 -2.37 -1.42 8.26
CA LEU A 88 -1.50 -1.13 9.41
C LEU A 88 -2.30 -0.59 10.60
N TRP A 89 -3.29 0.26 10.32
CA TRP A 89 -4.23 0.73 11.34
C TRP A 89 -5.05 -0.42 11.94
N ALA A 90 -5.67 -1.25 11.10
CA ALA A 90 -6.50 -2.38 11.55
C ALA A 90 -5.72 -3.44 12.35
N ASN A 91 -4.42 -3.56 12.12
CA ASN A 91 -3.54 -4.49 12.86
C ASN A 91 -2.84 -3.84 14.06
N ASN A 92 -3.22 -2.62 14.46
CA ASN A 92 -2.63 -1.88 15.58
C ASN A 92 -1.10 -1.69 15.49
N VAL A 93 -0.56 -1.67 14.26
CA VAL A 93 0.87 -1.42 14.01
C VAL A 93 1.19 0.06 14.22
N LEU A 94 0.20 0.94 14.03
CA LEU A 94 0.34 2.38 14.20
C LEU A 94 -0.11 2.79 15.60
N THR A 95 0.83 3.16 16.45
CA THR A 95 0.56 3.48 17.86
C THR A 95 0.46 4.97 18.16
N SER A 96 0.83 5.83 17.20
CA SER A 96 0.95 7.28 17.43
C SER A 96 -0.06 8.06 16.59
N VAL A 97 -1.08 8.58 17.26
CA VAL A 97 -2.05 9.51 16.68
C VAL A 97 -1.71 10.92 17.17
N GLU A 98 -1.31 11.82 16.27
CA GLU A 98 -1.04 13.22 16.61
C GLU A 98 -2.18 14.08 16.06
N ASN A 99 -2.87 14.85 16.92
CA ASN A 99 -4.02 15.67 16.55
C ASN A 99 -5.16 14.89 15.86
N GLY A 100 -5.38 13.63 16.25
CA GLY A 100 -6.42 12.78 15.66
C GLY A 100 -6.04 12.17 14.30
N VAL A 101 -4.81 12.39 13.81
CA VAL A 101 -4.33 11.86 12.54
C VAL A 101 -3.06 11.03 12.76
N SER A 102 -3.04 9.79 12.28
CA SER A 102 -1.79 9.00 12.20
C SER A 102 -1.13 9.26 10.85
N ARG A 103 0.20 9.44 10.85
CA ARG A 103 0.97 9.65 9.62
C ARG A 103 1.94 8.51 9.40
N ILE A 104 2.04 8.05 8.16
CA ILE A 104 3.07 7.12 7.71
C ILE A 104 3.66 7.57 6.38
N GLU A 105 4.86 7.11 6.12
CA GLU A 105 5.55 7.34 4.85
C GLU A 105 5.78 5.99 4.16
N VAL A 106 5.45 5.91 2.86
CA VAL A 106 5.73 4.74 2.05
C VAL A 106 6.66 5.14 0.91
N VAL A 107 7.83 4.52 0.87
CA VAL A 107 8.80 4.67 -0.22
C VAL A 107 8.61 3.53 -1.21
N GLN A 108 8.50 3.87 -2.50
CA GLN A 108 8.45 2.88 -3.57
C GLN A 108 9.54 3.13 -4.62
N SER A 109 9.84 2.06 -5.38
CA SER A 109 10.67 2.09 -6.59
C SER A 109 12.10 2.57 -6.42
N VAL A 110 12.69 2.28 -5.26
CA VAL A 110 14.12 2.56 -4.98
C VAL A 110 15.04 1.82 -5.96
N GLN A 111 14.71 0.57 -6.35
CA GLN A 111 15.57 -0.27 -7.19
C GLN A 111 15.58 0.11 -8.69
N SER A 112 14.54 0.78 -9.19
CA SER A 112 14.45 1.22 -10.59
C SER A 112 15.03 2.62 -10.83
N GLY A 113 15.68 3.22 -9.82
CA GLY A 113 16.26 4.56 -9.88
C GLY A 113 15.25 5.70 -9.75
N ARG A 114 13.97 5.39 -9.48
CA ARG A 114 12.88 6.36 -9.34
C ARG A 114 12.30 6.27 -7.93
N ARG A 115 12.84 7.06 -7.01
CA ARG A 115 12.31 7.11 -5.65
C ARG A 115 11.00 7.88 -5.66
N CYS A 116 9.90 7.21 -5.33
CA CYS A 116 8.65 7.89 -5.02
C CYS A 116 8.35 7.77 -3.52
N LEU A 117 7.93 8.88 -2.92
CA LEU A 117 7.50 8.98 -1.52
C LEU A 117 6.00 9.25 -1.49
N ILE A 118 5.27 8.43 -0.75
CA ILE A 118 3.84 8.57 -0.52
C ILE A 118 3.65 8.87 0.95
N ASN A 119 3.18 10.08 1.26
CA ASN A 119 2.77 10.45 2.61
C ASN A 119 1.29 10.10 2.79
N LEU A 120 0.99 9.38 3.86
CA LEU A 120 -0.35 8.89 4.15
C LEU A 120 -0.79 9.45 5.50
N GLY A 121 -1.96 10.08 5.51
CA GLY A 121 -2.67 10.49 6.73
C GLY A 121 -3.88 9.58 6.95
N ILE A 122 -4.03 9.08 8.17
CA ILE A 122 -5.10 8.16 8.56
C ILE A 122 -5.91 8.85 9.65
N GLU A 123 -7.18 9.10 9.34
CA GLU A 123 -8.15 9.70 10.24
C GLU A 123 -9.19 8.63 10.61
N PRO A 124 -9.17 8.11 11.84
CA PRO A 124 -10.22 7.21 12.31
C PRO A 124 -11.53 7.98 12.52
N ASN A 125 -12.62 7.45 11.97
CA ASN A 125 -13.97 7.96 12.19
C ASN A 125 -14.69 7.15 13.27
N LYS A 126 -15.83 7.67 13.74
CA LYS A 126 -16.62 7.12 14.87
C LYS A 126 -17.27 5.74 14.61
N GLU A 127 -17.22 5.22 13.39
CA GLU A 127 -17.93 4.00 12.96
C GLU A 127 -16.99 2.93 12.36
N ASP A 128 -15.80 2.75 12.95
CA ASP A 128 -14.74 1.83 12.48
C ASP A 128 -14.26 2.06 11.04
N SER A 129 -14.68 3.17 10.44
CA SER A 129 -14.23 3.62 9.14
C SER A 129 -12.97 4.46 9.28
N VAL A 130 -12.06 4.32 8.32
CA VAL A 130 -10.84 5.14 8.26
C VAL A 130 -10.85 5.96 6.98
N SER A 131 -10.60 7.25 7.11
CA SER A 131 -10.31 8.11 5.98
C SER A 131 -8.80 8.14 5.77
N VAL A 132 -8.36 7.70 4.58
CA VAL A 132 -6.96 7.74 4.17
C VAL A 132 -6.77 8.89 3.20
N THR A 133 -5.87 9.81 3.54
CA THR A 133 -5.42 10.90 2.69
C THR A 133 -4.03 10.57 2.18
N MET A 134 -3.76 10.80 0.90
CA MET A 134 -2.48 10.47 0.28
C MET A 134 -1.88 11.70 -0.40
N GLU A 135 -0.58 11.92 -0.24
CA GLU A 135 0.21 12.88 -1.01
C GLU A 135 1.40 12.14 -1.63
N LEU A 136 1.50 12.17 -2.97
CA LEU A 136 2.57 11.51 -3.71
C LEU A 136 3.58 12.55 -4.23
N ALA A 137 4.86 12.29 -3.96
CA ALA A 137 5.98 12.99 -4.56
C ALA A 137 6.93 11.97 -5.20
N CYS A 138 7.07 12.01 -6.53
CA CYS A 138 8.04 11.17 -7.23
C CYS A 138 9.19 12.00 -7.81
N TRP A 139 10.42 11.54 -7.58
CA TRP A 139 11.63 12.15 -8.09
C TRP A 139 11.95 11.52 -9.46
N LEU A 140 11.70 12.28 -10.52
CA LEU A 140 12.22 11.98 -11.85
C LEU A 140 13.58 12.67 -12.01
N GLN A 141 14.43 12.14 -12.88
CA GLN A 141 15.76 12.68 -13.19
C GLN A 141 15.72 14.14 -13.73
N MET A 142 14.51 14.71 -13.94
CA MET A 142 14.25 16.09 -14.40
C MET A 142 13.36 16.95 -13.47
N GLY A 143 12.98 16.50 -12.26
CA GLY A 143 12.19 17.32 -11.32
C GLY A 143 11.09 16.59 -10.55
N ILE A 144 10.40 17.33 -9.65
CA ILE A 144 9.34 16.83 -8.75
C ILE A 144 7.98 16.90 -9.45
N LEU A 145 7.23 15.80 -9.43
CA LEU A 145 5.84 15.73 -9.88
C LEU A 145 4.93 15.52 -8.65
N ARG A 146 4.11 16.51 -8.30
CA ARG A 146 3.11 16.45 -7.20
C ARG A 146 1.75 16.02 -7.78
N PHE A 147 1.12 14.97 -7.24
CA PHE A 147 -0.23 14.56 -7.63
C PHE A 147 -1.18 14.27 -6.46
N LEU A 148 -2.43 14.75 -6.66
CA LEU A 148 -3.76 14.39 -6.17
C LEU A 148 -3.97 13.86 -4.74
N VAL A 149 -4.77 14.61 -3.99
CA VAL A 149 -5.41 14.22 -2.74
C VAL A 149 -6.69 13.41 -3.04
N LEU A 150 -6.72 12.13 -2.67
CA LEU A 150 -7.93 11.30 -2.71
C LEU A 150 -8.48 11.13 -1.29
N ARG A 151 -9.76 11.47 -1.08
CA ARG A 151 -10.50 11.22 0.15
C ARG A 151 -11.46 10.06 -0.13
N LEU A 152 -11.17 8.88 0.40
CA LEU A 152 -12.00 7.69 0.16
C LEU A 152 -12.90 7.43 1.37
N PRO A 153 -14.24 7.38 1.20
CA PRO A 153 -15.14 6.89 2.24
C PRO A 153 -15.06 5.37 2.34
N SER A 154 -15.10 4.80 3.56
CA SER A 154 -15.13 3.35 3.75
C SER A 154 -16.52 2.86 4.16
N LYS A 155 -17.34 2.42 3.18
CA LYS A 155 -18.31 1.29 3.25
C LYS A 155 -19.24 1.34 2.04
N GLU A 156 -19.34 0.24 1.29
CA GLU A 156 -20.61 -0.14 0.69
C GLU A 156 -21.36 -1.02 1.70
N PRO A 157 -22.65 -0.76 1.99
CA PRO A 157 -23.43 -1.60 2.87
C PRO A 157 -23.67 -2.96 2.20
N SER A 158 -23.28 -4.03 2.91
CA SER A 158 -23.68 -5.40 2.62
C SER A 158 -25.20 -5.48 2.59
N GLN A 159 -25.76 -5.71 1.39
CA GLN A 159 -27.16 -6.10 1.22
C GLN A 159 -27.33 -7.51 1.78
N ARG A 160 -27.96 -7.59 2.95
CA ARG A 160 -28.55 -8.81 3.51
C ARG A 160 -29.77 -9.13 2.61
N GLN A 161 -29.71 -10.21 1.85
CA GLN A 161 -30.91 -10.80 1.26
C GLN A 161 -31.61 -11.62 2.34
N ASP A 162 -32.62 -11.02 2.96
CA ASP A 162 -33.73 -11.75 3.55
C ASP A 162 -34.74 -12.03 2.41
N ILE A 163 -35.04 -13.32 2.18
CA ILE A 163 -36.29 -13.99 1.75
C ILE A 163 -35.93 -15.37 1.19
#